data_AF-A0A1V6AZ81-F1
#
_entry.id   AF-A0A1V6AZ81-F1
#
_cell.length_a   1.000
_cell.length_b   1.000
_cell.length_c   1.000
_cell.angle_alpha   90.00
_cell.angle_beta   90.00
_cell.angle_gamma   90.00
#
_symmetry.space_group_name_H-M   'P 1'
#
loop_
_entity.id
_entity.type
_entity.pdbx_description
1 polymer ?
#
loop_
_entity_poly.entity_id
_entity_poly.type
_entity_poly.pdbx_seq_one_letter_code
_entity_poly.pdbx_strand_id
1 'polypeptide(L)'
;MSKIKFKGDHGIIRNYFQVASCSHPPIHSSAVAIKKEAIESIDGFPAGVTSGEDLLTWARIAAAYVIAYSVIPQSVFIQDPAHIYARKPNRIPQKLDIVGRSLVTIARTNKRLPGIRKYISHWHKMRSSIYLRLGMKRESFRESIISLSYYPLNFKVISYFFLLGLPASLTSKIFRKLASR
;
A
#
# COMPACT_ATOMS: atom_id res chain seq x y z
N MET A 1 -6.04 -11.21 -0.77
CA MET A 1 -5.76 -12.61 -0.39
C MET A 1 -5.60 -13.59 -1.54
N SER A 2 -6.04 -13.32 -2.78
CA SER A 2 -6.00 -14.28 -3.92
C SER A 2 -4.62 -14.84 -4.31
N LYS A 3 -3.52 -14.30 -3.76
CA LYS A 3 -2.15 -14.78 -4.01
C LYS A 3 -1.51 -15.52 -2.81
N ILE A 4 -2.19 -15.59 -1.66
CA ILE A 4 -1.78 -16.49 -0.59
C ILE A 4 -2.38 -17.85 -0.92
N LYS A 5 -1.52 -18.84 -1.18
CA LYS A 5 -1.95 -20.24 -1.28
C LYS A 5 -2.06 -20.79 0.13
N PHE A 6 -3.23 -20.62 0.75
CA PHE A 6 -3.53 -21.20 2.06
C PHE A 6 -3.46 -22.73 1.96
N LYS A 7 -2.72 -23.36 2.87
CA LYS A 7 -2.56 -24.84 2.93
C LYS A 7 -3.33 -25.47 4.09
N GLY A 8 -4.12 -24.67 4.81
CA GLY A 8 -4.81 -25.02 6.05
C GLY A 8 -5.07 -23.75 6.87
N ASP A 9 -5.56 -23.93 8.09
CA ASP A 9 -6.01 -22.83 8.96
C ASP A 9 -4.87 -21.94 9.45
N HIS A 10 -3.65 -22.49 9.46
CA HIS A 10 -2.42 -21.81 9.82
C HIS A 10 -1.33 -22.05 8.78
N GLY A 11 -0.34 -21.17 8.74
CA GLY A 11 0.82 -21.34 7.87
C GLY A 11 1.74 -20.14 7.84
N ILE A 12 2.60 -20.09 6.83
CA ILE A 12 3.64 -19.06 6.68
C ILE A 12 3.40 -18.24 5.40
N ILE A 13 3.44 -16.92 5.53
CA ILE A 13 3.39 -15.98 4.39
C ILE A 13 4.81 -15.82 3.83
N ARG A 14 5.13 -16.55 2.76
CA ARG A 14 6.44 -16.47 2.08
C ARG A 14 6.54 -15.36 1.03
N ASN A 15 5.41 -14.76 0.65
CA ASN A 15 5.31 -13.83 -0.48
C ASN A 15 4.60 -12.53 -0.09
N TYR A 16 4.86 -12.02 1.13
CA TYR A 16 4.20 -10.84 1.70
C TYR A 16 4.07 -9.68 0.69
N PHE A 17 5.16 -9.23 0.09
CA PHE A 17 5.13 -8.08 -0.84
C PHE A 17 4.32 -8.35 -2.11
N GLN A 18 4.28 -9.59 -2.60
CA GLN A 18 3.44 -9.94 -3.75
C GLN A 18 1.95 -9.87 -3.41
N VAL A 19 1.58 -10.30 -2.20
CA VAL A 19 0.20 -10.27 -1.72
C VAL A 19 -0.24 -8.85 -1.41
N ALA A 20 0.57 -8.13 -0.64
CA ALA A 20 0.29 -6.77 -0.20
C ALA A 20 0.24 -5.76 -1.36
N SER A 21 0.92 -6.05 -2.49
CA SER A 21 0.83 -5.20 -3.69
C SER A 21 -0.40 -5.45 -4.56
N CYS A 22 -1.14 -6.53 -4.33
CA CYS A 22 -2.24 -6.97 -5.22
C CYS A 22 -3.61 -7.06 -4.54
N SER A 23 -3.69 -6.95 -3.23
CA SER A 23 -4.93 -7.07 -2.47
C SER A 23 -4.91 -6.23 -1.20
N HIS A 24 -5.95 -6.31 -0.38
CA HIS A 24 -5.89 -5.84 1.00
C HIS A 24 -4.62 -6.38 1.68
N PRO A 25 -3.91 -5.54 2.46
CA PRO A 25 -2.70 -5.95 3.15
C PRO A 25 -2.98 -7.22 3.97
N PRO A 26 -2.07 -8.20 3.97
CA PRO A 26 -2.26 -9.44 4.71
C PRO A 26 -2.12 -9.27 6.23
N ILE A 27 -1.63 -8.12 6.68
CA ILE A 27 -1.48 -7.74 8.09
C ILE A 27 -2.25 -6.44 8.30
N HIS A 28 -2.99 -6.36 9.40
CA HIS A 28 -3.56 -5.11 9.90
C HIS A 28 -3.47 -5.08 11.43
N SER A 29 -3.40 -3.87 12.01
CA SER A 29 -3.02 -3.68 13.42
C SER A 29 -3.98 -4.29 14.43
N SER A 30 -5.24 -4.53 14.05
CA SER A 30 -6.27 -5.09 14.94
C SER A 30 -6.23 -6.62 15.08
N ALA A 31 -5.46 -7.34 14.26
CA ALA A 31 -5.35 -8.80 14.33
C ALA A 31 -3.91 -9.26 14.07
N VAL A 32 -2.95 -8.63 14.75
CA VAL A 32 -1.54 -9.00 14.69
C VAL A 32 -1.00 -9.19 16.11
N ALA A 33 -0.24 -10.26 16.31
CA ALA A 33 0.58 -10.47 17.50
C ALA A 33 2.05 -10.50 17.07
N ILE A 34 2.90 -9.80 17.81
CA ILE A 34 4.32 -9.63 17.49
C ILE A 34 5.13 -9.79 18.76
N LYS A 35 6.27 -10.49 18.64
CA LYS A 35 7.24 -10.57 19.73
C LYS A 35 7.83 -9.19 20.00
N LYS A 36 7.99 -8.82 21.27
CA LYS A 36 8.55 -7.53 21.69
C LYS A 36 9.91 -7.29 21.03
N GLU A 37 10.76 -8.30 21.02
CA GLU A 37 12.12 -8.20 20.47
C GLU A 37 12.11 -7.97 18.95
N ALA A 38 11.09 -8.46 18.25
CA ALA A 38 10.95 -8.29 16.79
C ALA A 38 10.47 -6.88 16.40
N ILE A 39 9.67 -6.22 17.24
CA ILE A 39 9.26 -4.82 16.98
C ILE A 39 10.35 -3.83 17.40
N GLU A 40 11.05 -4.11 18.50
CA GLU A 40 12.17 -3.30 18.96
C GLU A 40 13.35 -3.34 17.99
N SER A 41 13.62 -4.49 17.34
CA SER A 41 14.71 -4.62 16.36
C SER A 41 14.53 -3.81 15.08
N ILE A 42 13.32 -3.29 14.82
CA ILE A 42 13.01 -2.42 13.66
C ILE A 42 12.70 -0.97 14.06
N ASP A 43 13.03 -0.61 15.29
CA ASP A 43 12.77 0.69 15.94
C ASP A 43 11.28 1.02 16.08
N GLY A 44 10.42 -0.01 16.10
CA GLY A 44 8.97 0.15 16.21
C GLY A 44 8.34 0.89 15.02
N PHE A 45 7.31 1.70 15.32
CA PHE A 45 6.62 2.52 14.31
C PHE A 45 7.43 3.79 14.01
N PRO A 46 7.51 4.19 12.73
CA PRO A 46 8.31 5.35 12.33
C PRO A 46 7.70 6.66 12.84
N ALA A 47 8.41 7.35 13.75
CA ALA A 47 8.02 8.66 14.24
C ALA A 47 7.93 9.70 13.11
N GLY A 48 6.92 10.59 13.18
CA GLY A 48 6.72 11.67 12.21
C GLY A 48 6.13 11.25 10.85
N VAL A 49 5.77 9.98 10.67
CA VAL A 49 4.99 9.50 9.52
C VAL A 49 3.51 9.61 9.85
N THR A 50 2.77 10.37 9.05
CA THR A 50 1.34 10.65 9.28
C THR A 50 0.39 9.76 8.48
N SER A 51 0.94 8.96 7.57
CA SER A 51 0.20 8.06 6.70
C SER A 51 1.12 6.96 6.20
N GLY A 52 0.71 5.71 6.39
CA GLY A 52 1.48 4.54 5.98
C GLY A 52 2.58 4.17 6.97
N GLU A 53 2.52 4.63 8.22
CA GLU A 53 3.42 4.14 9.26
C GLU A 53 3.29 2.63 9.45
N ASP A 54 2.06 2.12 9.47
CA ASP A 54 1.74 0.70 9.56
C ASP A 54 2.30 -0.10 8.37
N LEU A 55 2.12 0.42 7.16
CA LEU A 55 2.63 -0.15 5.92
C LEU A 55 4.15 -0.32 5.99
N LEU A 56 4.86 0.72 6.46
CA LEU A 56 6.31 0.66 6.60
C LEU A 56 6.74 -0.31 7.70
N THR A 57 6.08 -0.30 8.86
CA THR A 57 6.35 -1.23 9.97
C THR A 57 6.22 -2.68 9.51
N TRP A 58 5.13 -3.03 8.82
CA TRP A 58 4.91 -4.38 8.32
C TRP A 58 5.88 -4.76 7.21
N ALA A 59 6.30 -3.81 6.37
CA ALA A 59 7.35 -4.05 5.39
C ALA A 59 8.71 -4.34 6.03
N ARG A 60 9.07 -3.67 7.13
CA ARG A 60 10.30 -3.94 7.90
C ARG A 60 10.25 -5.32 8.54
N ILE A 61 9.14 -5.66 9.22
CA ILE A 61 8.93 -7.00 9.79
C ILE A 61 9.01 -8.08 8.71
N ALA A 62 8.32 -7.90 7.58
CA ALA A 62 8.31 -8.87 6.49
C ALA A 62 9.67 -9.06 5.79
N ALA A 63 10.57 -8.08 5.90
CA ALA A 63 11.92 -8.17 5.38
C ALA A 63 12.87 -8.90 6.34
N ALA A 64 12.64 -8.79 7.65
CA ALA A 64 13.53 -9.33 8.69
C ALA A 64 13.07 -10.68 9.27
N TYR A 65 11.76 -10.97 9.25
CA TYR A 65 11.17 -12.09 9.97
C TYR A 65 10.20 -12.91 9.12
N VAL A 66 10.02 -14.16 9.53
CA VAL A 66 8.99 -15.05 9.00
C VAL A 66 7.64 -14.67 9.60
N ILE A 67 6.64 -14.47 8.74
CA ILE A 67 5.28 -14.14 9.16
C ILE A 67 4.41 -15.40 9.13
N ALA A 68 3.84 -15.76 10.27
CA ALA A 68 2.79 -16.77 10.36
C ALA A 68 1.40 -16.14 10.18
N TYR A 69 0.42 -16.93 9.71
CA TYR A 69 -0.97 -16.51 9.59
C TYR A 69 -1.91 -17.50 10.29
N SER A 70 -3.10 -17.01 10.64
CA SER A 70 -4.30 -17.80 10.90
C SER A 70 -5.45 -17.28 10.03
N VAL A 71 -6.32 -18.17 9.54
CA VAL A 71 -7.54 -17.79 8.79
C VAL A 71 -8.74 -17.53 9.69
N ILE A 72 -8.61 -17.79 11.00
CA ILE A 72 -9.68 -17.55 11.97
C ILE A 72 -9.85 -16.03 12.11
N PRO A 73 -11.05 -15.47 11.85
CA PRO A 73 -11.30 -14.05 12.04
C PRO A 73 -11.13 -13.67 13.52
N GLN A 74 -10.32 -12.66 13.81
CA GLN A 74 -10.07 -12.19 15.19
C GLN A 74 -10.47 -10.73 15.42
N SER A 75 -10.88 -10.01 14.38
CA SER A 75 -11.36 -8.63 14.52
C SER A 75 -12.23 -8.22 13.34
N VAL A 76 -13.01 -7.16 13.54
CA VAL A 76 -13.83 -6.52 12.51
C VAL A 76 -13.37 -5.07 12.37
N PHE A 77 -13.14 -4.63 11.13
CA PHE A 77 -12.71 -3.27 10.81
C PHE A 77 -13.79 -2.54 10.01
N ILE A 78 -14.16 -1.34 10.47
CA ILE A 78 -15.10 -0.47 9.77
C ILE A 78 -14.32 0.39 8.77
N GLN A 79 -14.63 0.24 7.48
CA GLN A 79 -13.94 0.97 6.42
C GLN A 79 -14.47 2.39 6.25
N ASP A 80 -13.56 3.38 6.24
CA ASP A 80 -13.89 4.76 5.89
C ASP A 80 -14.31 4.85 4.40
N PRO A 81 -15.49 5.43 4.09
CA PRO A 81 -15.94 5.70 2.72
C PRO A 81 -14.89 6.41 1.81
N ALA A 82 -13.98 7.20 2.37
CA ALA A 82 -12.90 7.86 1.63
C ALA A 82 -11.83 6.87 1.11
N HIS A 83 -11.59 5.78 1.85
CA HIS A 83 -10.63 4.73 1.50
C HIS A 83 -11.16 3.79 0.42
N ILE A 84 -12.48 3.60 0.35
CA ILE A 84 -13.15 2.82 -0.70
C ILE A 84 -13.58 3.66 -1.92
N TYR A 85 -13.05 4.87 -2.07
CA TYR A 85 -13.36 5.79 -3.19
C TYR A 85 -14.81 6.30 -3.27
N ALA A 86 -15.65 6.04 -2.26
CA ALA A 86 -17.02 6.55 -2.19
C ALA A 86 -17.06 8.06 -1.85
N ARG A 87 -16.07 8.55 -1.09
CA ARG A 87 -15.87 9.97 -0.79
C ARG A 87 -14.51 10.49 -1.27
N LYS A 88 -14.37 11.81 -1.30
CA LYS A 88 -13.06 12.44 -1.53
C LYS A 88 -12.08 12.02 -0.42
N PRO A 89 -10.78 11.89 -0.73
CA PRO A 89 -9.79 11.64 0.30
C PRO A 89 -9.82 12.73 1.38
N ASN A 90 -9.69 12.30 2.63
CA ASN A 90 -9.67 13.14 3.83
C ASN A 90 -8.26 13.62 4.21
N ARG A 91 -7.22 13.16 3.50
CA ARG A 91 -5.81 13.49 3.76
C ARG A 91 -5.05 13.70 2.45
N ILE A 92 -4.06 14.59 2.50
CA ILE A 92 -3.08 14.79 1.44
C ILE A 92 -1.82 13.96 1.79
N PRO A 93 -1.18 13.25 0.85
CA PRO A 93 0.04 12.52 1.13
C PRO A 93 1.14 13.46 1.66
N GLN A 94 1.92 12.97 2.63
CA GLN A 94 3.04 13.75 3.19
C GLN A 94 4.05 14.08 2.07
N LYS A 95 4.44 15.36 1.99
CA LYS A 95 5.39 15.84 0.97
C LYS A 95 6.73 15.10 1.06
N LEU A 96 7.27 14.96 2.26
CA LEU A 96 8.44 14.13 2.51
C LEU A 96 8.01 12.65 2.54
N ASP A 97 8.35 11.91 1.50
CA ASP A 97 7.98 10.50 1.37
C ASP A 97 8.93 9.58 2.14
N ILE A 98 8.84 9.60 3.47
CA ILE A 98 9.65 8.74 4.38
C ILE A 98 9.40 7.26 4.08
N VAL A 99 8.14 6.89 3.86
CA VAL A 99 7.71 5.53 3.54
C VAL A 99 8.35 5.06 2.24
N GLY A 100 8.16 5.79 1.13
CA GLY A 100 8.71 5.40 -0.17
C GLY A 100 10.24 5.28 -0.15
N ARG A 101 10.94 6.23 0.48
CA ARG A 101 12.40 6.18 0.65
C ARG A 101 12.83 4.93 1.43
N SER A 102 12.15 4.64 2.53
CA SER A 102 12.46 3.48 3.38
C SER A 102 12.18 2.15 2.68
N LEU A 103 11.11 2.06 1.87
CA LEU A 103 10.83 0.87 1.05
C LEU A 103 11.91 0.64 -0.01
N VAL A 104 12.46 1.71 -0.60
CA VAL A 104 13.61 1.62 -1.52
C VAL A 104 14.86 1.14 -0.79
N THR A 105 15.12 1.63 0.43
CA THR A 105 16.22 1.14 1.26
C THR A 105 16.08 -0.36 1.54
N ILE A 106 14.89 -0.81 2.00
CA ILE A 106 14.59 -2.23 2.23
C ILE A 106 14.86 -3.07 0.97
N ALA A 107 14.43 -2.60 -0.20
CA ALA A 107 14.64 -3.29 -1.47
C ALA A 107 16.12 -3.38 -1.89
N ARG A 108 16.95 -2.41 -1.49
CA ARG A 108 18.39 -2.38 -1.81
C ARG A 108 19.21 -3.23 -0.86
N THR A 109 18.87 -3.23 0.43
CA THR A 109 19.62 -3.96 1.46
C THR A 109 19.32 -5.46 1.46
N ASN A 110 18.17 -5.88 0.93
CA ASN A 110 17.77 -7.29 0.92
C ASN A 110 17.79 -7.88 -0.49
N LYS A 111 18.71 -8.83 -0.75
CA LYS A 111 18.94 -9.40 -2.09
C LYS A 111 17.76 -10.21 -2.66
N ARG A 112 16.81 -10.68 -1.83
CA ARG A 112 15.69 -11.54 -2.29
C ARG A 112 14.37 -11.26 -1.56
N LEU A 113 13.68 -10.18 -1.93
CA LEU A 113 12.30 -9.89 -1.50
C LEU A 113 11.34 -9.94 -2.70
N PRO A 114 10.78 -11.12 -3.04
CA PRO A 114 9.88 -11.25 -4.18
C PRO A 114 8.69 -10.29 -4.07
N GLY A 115 8.48 -9.47 -5.09
CA GLY A 115 7.35 -8.52 -5.14
C GLY A 115 7.61 -7.14 -4.53
N ILE A 116 8.76 -6.88 -3.90
CA ILE A 116 9.04 -5.56 -3.28
C ILE A 116 8.92 -4.39 -4.28
N ARG A 117 9.39 -4.58 -5.52
CA ARG A 117 9.24 -3.56 -6.57
C ARG A 117 7.77 -3.24 -6.87
N LYS A 118 6.92 -4.28 -6.97
CA LYS A 118 5.47 -4.08 -7.16
C LYS A 118 4.83 -3.42 -5.95
N TYR A 119 5.34 -3.67 -4.76
CA TYR A 119 4.89 -3.02 -3.53
C TYR A 119 5.25 -1.53 -3.48
N ILE A 120 6.48 -1.16 -3.88
CA ILE A 120 6.88 0.25 -4.05
C ILE A 120 6.01 0.93 -5.11
N SER A 121 5.79 0.29 -6.26
CA SER A 121 4.84 0.78 -7.28
C SER A 121 3.43 0.99 -6.70
N HIS A 122 2.95 0.05 -5.88
CA HIS A 122 1.64 0.16 -5.24
C HIS A 122 1.54 1.37 -4.31
N TRP A 123 2.57 1.65 -3.52
CA TRP A 123 2.65 2.84 -2.67
C TRP A 123 2.49 4.14 -3.47
N HIS A 124 3.30 4.31 -4.52
CA HIS A 124 3.23 5.51 -5.37
C HIS A 124 1.91 5.60 -6.15
N LYS A 125 1.34 4.46 -6.58
CA LYS A 125 -0.03 4.42 -7.15
C LYS A 125 -1.07 4.95 -6.15
N MET A 126 -1.01 4.55 -4.87
CA MET A 126 -1.95 5.06 -3.85
C MET A 126 -1.82 6.57 -3.68
N ARG A 127 -0.59 7.09 -3.58
CA ARG A 127 -0.32 8.53 -3.52
C ARG A 127 -0.85 9.26 -4.74
N SER A 128 -0.56 8.76 -5.94
CA SER A 128 -1.07 9.33 -7.20
C SER A 128 -2.59 9.39 -7.26
N SER A 129 -3.27 8.32 -6.85
CA SER A 129 -4.74 8.25 -6.78
C SER A 129 -5.34 9.33 -5.86
N ILE A 130 -4.70 9.59 -4.71
CA ILE A 130 -5.15 10.64 -3.80
C ILE A 130 -5.01 12.01 -4.46
N TYR A 131 -3.82 12.33 -4.99
CA TYR A 131 -3.57 13.60 -5.67
C TYR A 131 -4.54 13.83 -6.85
N LEU A 132 -4.76 12.78 -7.65
CA LEU A 132 -5.66 12.83 -8.80
C LEU A 132 -7.10 13.19 -8.39
N ARG A 133 -7.63 12.56 -7.32
CA ARG A 133 -8.98 12.85 -6.80
C ARG A 133 -9.10 14.23 -6.15
N LEU A 134 -7.99 14.80 -5.69
CA LEU A 134 -7.94 16.18 -5.18
C LEU A 134 -7.70 17.23 -6.27
N GLY A 135 -7.51 16.82 -7.53
CA GLY A 135 -7.20 17.74 -8.63
C GLY A 135 -5.75 18.23 -8.65
N MET A 136 -4.87 17.64 -7.83
CA MET A 136 -3.44 17.95 -7.75
C MET A 136 -2.68 17.23 -8.89
N LYS A 137 -2.85 17.75 -10.11
CA LYS A 137 -2.42 17.06 -11.35
C LYS A 137 -0.90 16.86 -11.44
N ARG A 138 -0.11 17.86 -11.03
CA ARG A 138 1.37 17.80 -11.14
C ARG A 138 1.95 16.73 -10.23
N GLU A 139 1.43 16.65 -9.01
CA GLU A 139 1.81 15.68 -7.99
C GLU A 139 1.39 14.27 -8.40
N SER A 140 0.15 14.11 -8.87
CA SER A 140 -0.33 12.83 -9.41
C SER A 140 0.52 12.35 -10.59
N PHE A 141 0.88 13.24 -11.53
CA PHE A 141 1.75 12.90 -12.65
C PHE A 141 3.12 12.39 -12.18
N ARG A 142 3.77 13.11 -11.25
CA ARG A 142 5.07 12.70 -10.67
C ARG A 142 5.00 11.33 -10.00
N GLU A 143 4.00 11.11 -9.13
CA GLU A 143 3.81 9.83 -8.45
C GLU A 143 3.48 8.70 -9.42
N SER A 144 2.74 8.97 -10.50
CA SER A 144 2.46 7.99 -11.56
C SER A 144 3.73 7.56 -12.30
N ILE A 145 4.63 8.49 -12.63
CA ILE A 145 5.93 8.17 -13.25
C ILE A 145 6.75 7.28 -12.33
N ILE A 146 6.88 7.66 -11.05
CA ILE A 146 7.64 6.86 -10.07
C ILE A 146 7.01 5.47 -9.93
N SER A 147 5.69 5.38 -9.84
CA SER A 147 4.99 4.09 -9.79
C SER A 147 5.30 3.20 -10.99
N LEU A 148 5.31 3.76 -12.21
CA LEU A 148 5.58 3.03 -13.44
C LEU A 148 7.06 2.63 -13.59
N SER A 149 8.01 3.39 -13.05
CA SER A 149 9.43 3.00 -13.07
C SER A 149 9.69 1.69 -12.29
N TYR A 150 8.83 1.36 -11.32
CA TYR A 150 8.89 0.09 -10.59
C TYR A 150 8.04 -1.03 -11.20
N TYR A 151 6.89 -0.71 -11.82
CA TYR A 151 6.04 -1.67 -12.51
C TYR A 151 5.36 -1.04 -13.74
N PRO A 152 6.01 -1.09 -14.93
CA PRO A 152 5.56 -0.39 -16.13
C PRO A 152 4.20 -0.85 -16.66
N LEU A 153 3.84 -2.11 -16.43
CA LEU A 153 2.59 -2.71 -16.91
C LEU A 153 1.41 -2.48 -15.94
N ASN A 154 1.49 -1.49 -15.06
CA ASN A 154 0.41 -1.17 -14.14
C ASN A 154 -0.70 -0.40 -14.86
N PHE A 155 -1.62 -1.10 -15.52
CA PHE A 155 -2.71 -0.50 -16.30
C PHE A 155 -3.58 0.48 -15.50
N LYS A 156 -3.71 0.30 -14.17
CA LYS A 156 -4.42 1.26 -13.32
C LYS A 156 -3.70 2.60 -13.20
N VAL A 157 -2.37 2.62 -13.26
CA VAL A 157 -1.57 3.86 -13.24
C VAL A 157 -1.51 4.47 -14.63
N ILE A 158 -1.41 3.62 -15.67
CA ILE A 158 -1.50 4.08 -17.06
C ILE A 158 -2.83 4.82 -17.29
N SER A 159 -3.94 4.31 -16.73
CA SER A 159 -5.24 5.01 -16.85
C SER A 159 -5.26 6.39 -16.17
N TYR A 160 -4.40 6.64 -15.16
CA TYR A 160 -4.33 7.97 -14.52
C TYR A 160 -3.86 9.06 -15.49
N PHE A 161 -3.03 8.75 -16.48
CA PHE A 161 -2.59 9.74 -17.47
C PHE A 161 -3.75 10.27 -18.32
N PHE A 162 -4.70 9.42 -18.67
CA PHE A 162 -5.93 9.84 -19.34
C PHE A 162 -6.81 10.70 -18.40
N LEU A 163 -6.91 10.31 -17.13
CA LEU A 163 -7.71 11.03 -16.13
C LEU A 163 -7.11 12.41 -15.76
N LEU A 164 -5.80 12.62 -15.93
CA LEU A 164 -5.17 13.91 -15.71
C LEU A 164 -5.66 14.99 -16.69
N GLY A 165 -6.13 14.61 -17.87
CA GLY A 165 -6.74 15.53 -18.84
C GLY A 165 -8.12 16.02 -18.42
N LEU A 166 -8.83 15.27 -17.57
CA LEU A 166 -10.21 15.56 -17.20
C LEU A 166 -10.33 16.64 -16.09
N PRO A 167 -11.49 17.31 -15.96
CA PRO A 167 -11.82 18.10 -14.79
C PRO A 167 -11.92 17.24 -13.53
N ALA A 168 -11.50 17.77 -12.37
CA ALA A 168 -11.47 17.02 -11.11
C ALA A 168 -12.85 16.46 -10.68
N SER A 169 -13.94 17.15 -11.04
CA SER A 169 -15.31 16.72 -10.80
C SER A 169 -15.66 15.43 -11.55
N LEU A 170 -15.24 15.31 -12.82
CA LEU A 170 -15.46 14.14 -13.66
C LEU A 170 -14.61 12.96 -13.16
N THR A 171 -13.34 13.20 -12.87
CA THR A 171 -12.44 12.20 -12.28
C THR A 171 -13.02 11.65 -10.97
N SER A 172 -13.52 12.51 -10.08
CA SER A 172 -14.16 12.09 -8.83
C SER A 172 -15.44 11.28 -9.05
N LYS A 173 -16.22 11.55 -10.11
CA LYS A 173 -17.40 10.75 -10.47
C LYS A 173 -17.00 9.35 -10.96
N ILE A 174 -15.95 9.24 -11.78
CA ILE A 174 -15.44 7.95 -12.28
C ILE A 174 -15.00 7.07 -11.10
N PHE A 175 -14.23 7.61 -10.16
CA PHE A 175 -13.80 6.87 -8.96
C PHE A 175 -14.97 6.38 -8.11
N ARG A 176 -16.00 7.22 -7.90
CA ARG A 176 -17.21 6.81 -7.15
C ARG A 176 -18.00 5.70 -7.85
N LYS A 177 -18.10 5.73 -9.18
CA LYS A 177 -18.76 4.67 -9.95
C LYS A 177 -17.99 3.34 -9.92
N LEU A 178 -16.66 3.40 -9.80
CA LEU A 178 -15.81 2.23 -9.61
C LEU A 178 -15.90 1.67 -8.18
N ALA A 179 -16.23 2.50 -7.20
CA ALA A 179 -16.43 2.09 -5.79
C ALA A 179 -17.73 1.33 -5.55
N SER A 180 -18.76 1.59 -6.37
CA SER A 180 -20.10 1.01 -6.24
C SER A 180 -20.28 -0.32 -6.99
N ARG A 181 -19.17 -0.94 -7.42
CA ARG A 181 -19.13 -2.24 -8.10
C ARG A 181 -18.29 -3.19 -7.28
#